data_AF-A0A2M7DV13-F1
#
_entry.id   AF-A0A2M7DV13-F1
#
_cell.length_a   1.000
_cell.length_b   1.000
_cell.length_c   1.000
_cell.angle_alpha   90.00
_cell.angle_beta   90.00
_cell.angle_gamma   90.00
#
_symmetry.space_group_name_H-M   'P 1'
#
loop_
_entity.id
_entity.type
_entity.pdbx_description
1 polymer ?
#
loop_
_entity_poly.entity_id
_entity_poly.type
_entity_poly.pdbx_seq_one_letter_code
_entity_poly.pdbx_strand_id
1 'polypeptide(L)'
;MNMHSYDNLQVREVFHIEFLRAFTKKIRPSFYVLKGGVNMRLFFGSVRYSEDMDLDVNTVSVSVLRDTVMKIIVSTSFQNELKVFGIEKILPTTQRFKIHLITHQGDDTYLQK
;
A
#
# COMPACT_ATOMS: atom_id res chain seq x y z
N MET A 1 -19.62 17.59 7.86
CA MET A 1 -19.42 16.57 6.82
C MET A 1 -19.43 15.22 7.53
N ASN A 2 -20.33 14.31 7.17
CA ASN A 2 -20.30 12.97 7.72
C ASN A 2 -19.02 12.30 7.24
N MET A 3 -18.09 12.13 8.16
CA MET A 3 -16.84 11.43 7.94
C MET A 3 -17.22 9.95 7.79
N HIS A 4 -17.45 9.50 6.55
CA HIS A 4 -17.53 8.07 6.28
C HIS A 4 -16.17 7.51 6.65
N SER A 5 -16.05 7.01 7.89
CA SER A 5 -14.88 6.27 8.31
C SER A 5 -14.87 4.98 7.53
N TYR A 6 -13.81 4.76 6.77
CA TYR A 6 -13.55 3.46 6.15
C TYR A 6 -13.50 2.39 7.24
N ASP A 7 -14.02 1.20 6.93
CA ASP A 7 -13.74 0.02 7.74
C ASP A 7 -12.30 -0.46 7.53
N ASN A 8 -11.84 -1.40 8.36
CA ASN A 8 -10.48 -1.93 8.31
C ASN A 8 -10.07 -2.49 6.93
N LEU A 9 -11.00 -3.12 6.20
CA LEU A 9 -10.74 -3.67 4.86
C LEU A 9 -10.56 -2.54 3.85
N GLN A 10 -11.47 -1.57 3.89
CA GLN A 10 -11.44 -0.40 3.02
C GLN A 10 -10.20 0.47 3.27
N VAL A 11 -9.80 0.64 4.54
CA VAL A 11 -8.55 1.35 4.89
C VAL A 11 -7.35 0.68 4.22
N ARG A 12 -7.30 -0.65 4.19
CA ARG A 12 -6.20 -1.37 3.54
C ARG A 12 -6.25 -1.24 2.01
N GLU A 13 -7.44 -1.30 1.41
CA GLU A 13 -7.61 -1.07 -0.03
C GLU A 13 -7.17 0.34 -0.43
N VAL A 14 -7.49 1.35 0.39
CA VAL A 14 -7.00 2.71 0.21
C VAL A 14 -5.47 2.74 0.28
N PHE A 15 -4.86 2.11 1.29
CA PHE A 15 -3.40 2.04 1.38
C PHE A 15 -2.78 1.43 0.11
N HIS A 16 -3.33 0.34 -0.42
CA HIS A 16 -2.87 -0.28 -1.66
C HIS A 16 -2.92 0.68 -2.86
N ILE A 17 -4.04 1.38 -3.05
CA ILE A 17 -4.21 2.35 -4.14
C ILE A 17 -3.21 3.50 -3.98
N GLU A 18 -3.12 4.07 -2.77
CA GLU A 18 -2.25 5.22 -2.49
C GLU A 18 -0.77 4.87 -2.61
N PHE A 19 -0.38 3.67 -2.17
CA PHE A 19 0.96 3.15 -2.39
C PHE A 19 1.27 3.00 -3.88
N LEU A 20 0.38 2.40 -4.69
CA LEU A 20 0.57 2.28 -6.14
C LEU A 20 0.66 3.63 -6.84
N ARG A 21 -0.14 4.62 -6.41
CA ARG A 21 -0.09 6.00 -6.90
C ARG A 21 1.28 6.63 -6.61
N ALA A 22 1.80 6.46 -5.39
CA ALA A 22 3.12 6.96 -5.02
C ALA A 22 4.25 6.22 -5.75
N PHE A 23 4.13 4.90 -5.90
CA PHE A 23 5.08 4.03 -6.57
C PHE A 23 5.22 4.36 -8.06
N THR A 24 4.10 4.60 -8.74
CA THR A 24 4.07 4.99 -10.17
C THR A 24 4.80 6.31 -10.45
N LYS A 25 4.87 7.22 -9.47
CA LYS A 25 5.66 8.46 -9.59
C LYS A 25 7.17 8.21 -9.53
N LYS A 26 7.61 7.04 -9.06
CA LYS A 26 9.02 6.67 -8.89
C LYS A 26 9.48 5.63 -9.91
N ILE A 27 8.62 4.68 -10.26
CA ILE A 27 8.90 3.62 -11.23
C ILE A 27 7.84 3.68 -12.32
N ARG A 28 8.30 3.72 -13.58
CA ARG A 28 7.42 3.77 -14.75
C ARG A 28 6.53 2.51 -14.78
N PRO A 29 5.22 2.62 -15.07
CA PRO A 29 4.32 1.46 -15.19
C PRO A 29 4.80 0.39 -16.17
N SER A 30 5.58 0.75 -17.19
CA SER A 30 6.17 -0.21 -18.13
C SER A 30 7.19 -1.18 -17.49
N PHE A 31 7.64 -0.91 -16.27
CA PHE A 31 8.64 -1.72 -15.57
C PHE A 31 8.06 -2.61 -14.48
N TYR A 32 6.75 -2.59 -14.25
CA TYR A 32 6.15 -3.47 -13.27
C TYR A 32 4.70 -3.81 -13.60
N VAL A 33 4.20 -4.88 -13.01
CA VAL A 33 2.81 -5.31 -13.12
C VAL A 33 2.29 -5.62 -11.72
N LEU A 34 1.14 -5.02 -11.38
CA LEU A 34 0.35 -5.46 -10.23
C LEU A 34 -0.35 -6.78 -10.57
N LYS A 35 -0.10 -7.82 -9.77
CA LYS A 35 -0.70 -9.14 -9.96
C LYS A 35 -1.45 -9.61 -8.71
N GLY A 36 -1.95 -10.84 -8.76
CA GLY A 36 -2.53 -11.50 -7.61
C GLY A 36 -3.90 -10.95 -7.21
N GLY A 37 -4.29 -11.23 -5.96
CA GLY A 37 -5.63 -10.97 -5.47
C GLY A 37 -5.97 -9.48 -5.38
N VAL A 38 -5.00 -8.62 -5.04
CA VAL A 38 -5.21 -7.16 -4.98
C VAL A 38 -5.52 -6.59 -6.37
N ASN A 39 -4.86 -7.07 -7.43
CA ASN A 39 -5.21 -6.67 -8.81
C ASN A 39 -6.67 -7.03 -9.13
N MET A 40 -7.05 -8.28 -8.85
CA MET A 40 -8.40 -8.76 -9.12
C MET A 40 -9.47 -8.00 -8.33
N ARG A 41 -9.17 -7.67 -7.06
CA ARG A 41 -10.05 -6.92 -6.17
C ARG A 41 -10.24 -5.48 -6.64
N LEU A 42 -9.16 -4.77 -6.93
CA LEU A 42 -9.20 -3.34 -7.24
C LEU A 42 -9.63 -3.03 -8.67
N PHE A 43 -9.26 -3.87 -9.65
CA PHE A 43 -9.40 -3.52 -11.07
C PHE A 43 -10.31 -4.46 -11.87
N PHE A 44 -10.69 -5.62 -11.32
CA PHE A 44 -11.56 -6.61 -12.00
C PHE A 44 -12.83 -6.97 -11.22
N GLY A 45 -13.16 -6.22 -10.17
CA GLY A 45 -14.43 -6.37 -9.44
C GLY A 45 -14.56 -7.68 -8.64
N SER A 46 -13.44 -8.33 -8.32
CA SER A 46 -13.47 -9.55 -7.49
C SER A 46 -14.10 -9.27 -6.12
N VAL A 47 -15.11 -10.07 -5.76
CA VAL A 47 -15.73 -10.01 -4.41
C VAL A 47 -14.80 -10.56 -3.33
N ARG A 48 -13.81 -11.38 -3.69
CA ARG A 48 -12.83 -11.94 -2.76
C ARG A 48 -11.81 -10.87 -2.35
N TYR A 49 -11.70 -10.68 -1.04
CA TYR A 49 -10.68 -9.83 -0.43
C TYR A 49 -9.27 -10.44 -0.54
N SER A 50 -8.27 -9.57 -0.68
CA SER A 50 -6.85 -9.93 -0.71
C SER A 50 -6.05 -8.96 0.14
N GLU A 51 -5.31 -9.52 1.07
CA GLU A 51 -4.48 -8.77 2.02
C GLU A 51 -3.14 -8.34 1.44
N ASP A 52 -2.51 -9.24 0.68
CA ASP A 52 -1.15 -9.08 0.18
C ASP A 52 -1.16 -8.44 -1.22
N MET A 53 -0.28 -7.46 -1.44
CA MET A 53 -0.02 -6.87 -2.74
C MET A 53 1.22 -7.49 -3.37
N ASP A 54 1.07 -8.03 -4.58
CA ASP A 54 2.15 -8.62 -5.36
C ASP A 54 2.50 -7.74 -6.58
N LEU A 55 3.78 -7.39 -6.72
CA LEU A 55 4.32 -6.68 -7.88
C LEU A 55 5.41 -7.52 -8.55
N ASP A 56 5.23 -7.81 -9.83
CA ASP A 56 6.34 -8.27 -10.67
C ASP A 56 7.05 -7.06 -11.25
N VAL A 57 8.37 -6.98 -11.05
CA VAL A 57 9.18 -5.85 -11.49
C VAL A 57 10.25 -6.36 -12.45
N ASN A 58 10.35 -5.71 -13.60
CA ASN A 58 11.34 -5.98 -14.63
C ASN A 58 12.39 -4.86 -14.65
N THR A 59 13.64 -5.19 -14.95
CA THR A 59 14.71 -4.21 -15.27
C THR A 59 15.20 -3.34 -14.09
N VAL A 60 14.49 -3.30 -12.96
CA VAL A 60 14.91 -2.59 -11.73
C VAL A 60 15.63 -3.55 -10.79
N SER A 61 16.80 -3.17 -10.29
CA SER A 61 17.51 -3.98 -9.30
C SER A 61 16.73 -4.07 -7.98
N VAL A 62 16.90 -5.19 -7.27
CA VAL A 62 16.26 -5.41 -5.97
C VAL A 62 16.64 -4.32 -4.96
N SER A 63 17.89 -3.83 -4.99
CA SER A 63 18.34 -2.74 -4.11
C SER A 63 17.61 -1.43 -4.39
N VAL A 64 17.51 -1.03 -5.65
CA VAL A 64 16.81 0.20 -6.05
C VAL A 64 15.32 0.12 -5.74
N LEU A 65 14.71 -1.05 -5.96
CA LEU A 65 13.32 -1.29 -5.60
C LEU A 65 13.12 -1.10 -4.09
N ARG A 66 13.98 -1.71 -3.28
CA ARG A 66 13.92 -1.60 -1.82
C ARG A 66 14.09 -0.17 -1.33
N ASP A 67 15.09 0.55 -1.84
CA ASP A 67 15.32 1.94 -1.48
C ASP A 67 14.12 2.82 -1.88
N THR A 68 13.52 2.55 -3.04
CA THR A 68 12.36 3.29 -3.53
C THR A 68 11.14 3.08 -2.63
N VAL A 69 10.83 1.83 -2.31
CA VAL A 69 9.71 1.48 -1.42
C VAL A 69 9.91 2.11 -0.04
N MET A 70 11.12 2.00 0.53
CA MET A 70 11.41 2.60 1.83
C MET A 70 11.27 4.12 1.80
N LYS A 71 11.78 4.81 0.77
CA LYS A 71 11.63 6.26 0.61
C LYS A 71 10.16 6.70 0.52
N ILE A 72 9.28 5.88 -0.07
CA ILE A 72 7.85 6.16 -0.10
C ILE A 72 7.26 6.02 1.31
N ILE A 73 7.47 4.88 1.97
CA ILE A 73 6.85 4.56 3.26
C ILE A 73 7.27 5.55 4.36
N VAL A 74 8.55 5.95 4.40
CA VAL A 74 9.06 6.87 5.42
C VAL A 74 8.82 8.35 5.08
N SER A 75 8.24 8.66 3.92
CA SER A 75 7.99 10.03 3.51
C SER A 75 6.89 10.66 4.35
N THR A 76 7.21 11.80 4.98
CA THR A 76 6.24 12.61 5.73
C THR A 76 5.06 13.06 4.85
N SER A 77 5.31 13.38 3.58
CA SER A 77 4.23 13.76 2.65
C SER A 77 3.27 12.60 2.45
N PHE A 78 3.80 11.41 2.17
CA PHE A 78 2.97 10.23 1.95
C PHE A 78 2.18 9.87 3.20
N GLN A 79 2.80 9.87 4.38
CA GLN A 79 2.09 9.60 5.63
C GLN A 79 1.00 10.63 5.93
N ASN A 80 1.24 11.92 5.66
CA ASN A 80 0.21 12.96 5.83
C ASN A 80 -0.93 12.84 4.82
N GLU A 81 -0.65 12.45 3.59
CA GLU A 81 -1.68 12.17 2.56
C GLU A 81 -2.62 11.05 3.00
N LEU A 82 -2.17 10.10 3.83
CA LEU A 82 -2.98 8.97 4.27
C LEU A 82 -3.92 9.29 5.44
N LYS A 83 -3.65 10.35 6.21
CA LYS A 83 -4.46 10.75 7.38
C LYS A 83 -5.90 11.08 7.01
N VAL A 84 -6.13 11.64 5.82
CA VAL A 84 -7.49 11.96 5.35
C VAL A 84 -8.35 10.72 5.14
N PHE A 85 -7.73 9.54 5.06
CA PHE A 85 -8.39 8.24 4.96
C PHE A 85 -8.42 7.48 6.29
N GLY A 86 -8.02 8.11 7.39
CA GLY A 86 -8.03 7.51 8.72
C GLY A 86 -6.81 6.65 9.05
N ILE A 87 -5.75 6.68 8.23
CA ILE A 87 -4.45 6.04 8.52
C ILE A 87 -3.54 7.06 9.18
N GLU A 88 -3.32 6.90 10.47
CA GLU A 88 -2.51 7.82 11.29
C GLU A 88 -1.02 7.61 11.11
N LYS A 89 -0.61 6.34 10.99
CA LYS A 89 0.80 5.98 10.90
C LYS A 89 0.99 4.69 10.15
N ILE A 90 2.10 4.63 9.42
CA ILE A 90 2.61 3.42 8.81
C ILE A 90 3.90 3.01 9.52
N LEU A 91 3.99 1.76 9.92
CA LEU A 91 5.22 1.19 10.51
C LEU A 91 5.75 0.05 9.63
N PRO A 92 6.90 0.25 8.95
CA PRO A 92 7.56 -0.85 8.25
C PRO A 92 8.21 -1.81 9.26
N THR A 93 8.20 -3.11 8.95
CA THR A 93 8.91 -4.12 9.75
C THR A 93 10.15 -4.66 9.05
N THR A 94 10.94 -5.43 9.79
CA THR A 94 12.23 -6.00 9.38
C THR A 94 12.11 -7.19 8.42
N GLN A 95 10.91 -7.76 8.24
CA GLN A 95 10.64 -8.82 7.24
C GLN A 95 10.09 -8.20 5.94
N ARG A 96 10.05 -8.99 4.84
CA ARG A 96 9.48 -8.63 3.52
C ARG A 96 8.36 -7.59 3.66
N PHE A 97 8.45 -6.46 2.95
CA PHE A 97 7.74 -5.16 3.13
C PHE A 97 6.42 -5.19 3.91
N LYS A 98 6.48 -5.64 5.16
CA LYS A 98 5.31 -5.84 6.01
C LYS A 98 5.05 -4.52 6.67
N ILE A 99 3.80 -4.08 6.58
CA ILE A 99 3.38 -2.74 6.90
C ILE A 99 2.23 -2.80 7.89
N HIS A 100 2.45 -2.20 9.07
CA HIS A 100 1.38 -2.02 10.04
C HIS A 100 0.72 -0.65 9.82
N LEU A 101 -0.60 -0.64 9.81
CA LEU A 101 -1.40 0.56 9.67
C LEU A 101 -2.04 0.88 11.03
N ILE A 102 -1.64 2.01 11.61
CA ILE A 102 -2.32 2.56 12.78
C ILE A 102 -3.48 3.40 12.27
N THR A 103 -4.70 3.09 12.67
CA THR A 103 -5.91 3.78 12.22
C THR A 103 -6.56 4.58 13.34
N HIS A 104 -7.40 5.56 13.00
CA HIS A 104 -8.20 6.31 14.00
C HIS A 104 -9.12 5.42 14.85
N GLN A 105 -9.47 4.22 14.39
CA GLN A 105 -10.37 3.30 15.10
C GLN A 105 -9.64 2.26 15.98
N GLY A 106 -8.30 2.23 15.95
CA GLY A 106 -7.46 1.21 16.60
C GLY A 106 -6.50 0.51 15.62
N ASP A 107 -5.43 -0.10 16.15
CA ASP A 107 -4.32 -0.69 15.37
C ASP A 107 -4.74 -1.87 14.47
N ASP A 108 -4.31 -1.86 13.21
CA ASP A 108 -4.52 -2.95 12.25
C ASP A 108 -3.16 -3.43 11.68
N THR A 109 -2.82 -4.70 11.92
CA THR A 109 -1.45 -5.24 11.86
C THR A 109 -1.28 -6.29 10.75
N TYR A 110 -0.64 -6.03 9.59
CA TYR A 110 -0.55 -7.07 8.53
C TYR A 110 0.70 -7.13 7.64
N LEU A 111 0.93 -8.35 7.14
CA LEU A 111 2.02 -8.83 6.30
C LEU A 111 1.85 -8.39 4.83
N GLN A 112 2.96 -8.13 4.13
CA GLN A 112 3.08 -8.38 2.69
C GLN A 112 4.07 -9.54 2.54
N LYS A 113 3.66 -10.64 1.91
CA LYS A 113 4.52 -11.81 1.70
C LYS A 113 5.45 -11.72 0.51
#